data_AF-A0A2L2TP71-F1
#
_entry.id   AF-A0A2L2TP71-F1
#
_cell.length_a   1.000
_cell.length_b   1.000
_cell.length_c   1.000
_cell.angle_alpha   90.00
_cell.angle_beta   90.00
_cell.angle_gamma   90.00
#
_symmetry.space_group_name_H-M   'P 1'
#
loop_
_entity.id
_entity.type
_entity.pdbx_description
1 polymer ?
#
loop_
_entity_poly.entity_id
_entity_poly.type
_entity_poly.pdbx_seq_one_letter_code
_entity_poly.pdbx_strand_id
1 'polypeptide(L)'
;MLLMPRHHAGLIGPAFGLEMDRLSYQTRECSTSRPIWQLRPPPVASVSIIERLPTEARDIILSHLDYQSLIFLSMVNRHFHRSVIPQQVASPLDKFSFIMRAAKDFPQHRPSEKRNKHQPGNSECYYCFRVKAPEHFDVLQATIAYFDPQGRVVSGRFPRPEDKPAELRRFCIECGIRTGLHQPSDCLETKTGQNLWVCSCPRVWQKLECLRCPDCSSTCPLRPKKKWASGRCIHLEDTGMHVYGDSNHEPDESGGLLKKHGCQFGQG
;
A
#
# COMPACT_ATOMS: atom_id res chain seq x y z
N MET A 1 18.44 -24.96 7.46
CA MET A 1 18.91 -23.60 7.79
C MET A 1 18.67 -22.72 6.59
N LEU A 2 17.60 -21.91 6.62
CA LEU A 2 17.20 -21.04 5.52
C LEU A 2 17.93 -19.70 5.65
N LEU A 3 19.04 -19.55 4.93
CA LEU A 3 19.67 -18.25 4.72
C LEU A 3 18.76 -17.44 3.79
N MET A 4 17.93 -16.57 4.38
CA MET A 4 17.18 -15.56 3.65
C MET A 4 18.00 -14.28 3.51
N PRO A 5 17.91 -13.58 2.36
CA PRO A 5 18.75 -12.44 2.05
C PRO A 5 18.52 -11.25 3.00
N ARG A 6 19.62 -10.55 3.26
CA ARG A 6 19.68 -9.26 3.94
C ARG A 6 18.67 -8.28 3.36
N HIS A 7 18.08 -7.50 4.27
CA HIS A 7 17.34 -6.27 4.07
C HIS A 7 17.49 -5.67 2.66
N HIS A 8 16.45 -5.83 1.83
CA HIS A 8 16.09 -4.74 0.96
C HIS A 8 15.42 -3.70 1.86
N ALA A 9 16.25 -2.85 2.46
CA ALA A 9 15.90 -1.45 2.53
C ALA A 9 15.59 -1.06 1.08
N GLY A 10 14.30 -1.09 0.74
CA GLY A 10 13.82 -0.40 -0.44
C GLY A 10 14.39 1.01 -0.33
N LEU A 11 15.15 1.39 -1.34
CA LEU A 11 15.73 2.71 -1.49
C LEU A 11 14.73 3.75 -0.99
N ILE A 12 15.03 4.35 0.16
CA ILE A 12 14.47 5.65 0.53
C ILE A 12 15.12 6.62 -0.45
N GLY A 13 14.56 6.66 -1.67
CA GLY A 13 14.67 7.80 -2.56
C GLY A 13 13.64 8.84 -2.14
N PRO A 14 13.85 10.12 -2.48
CA PRO A 14 12.88 11.17 -2.18
C PRO A 14 11.51 10.76 -2.73
N ALA A 15 10.47 11.05 -1.95
CA ALA A 15 9.10 10.75 -2.27
C ALA A 15 8.77 11.23 -3.70
N PHE A 16 8.55 10.27 -4.59
CA PHE A 16 7.86 10.40 -5.88
C PHE A 16 8.23 11.63 -6.71
N GLY A 17 9.37 11.56 -7.40
CA GLY A 17 9.77 12.50 -8.46
C GLY A 17 10.14 11.77 -9.75
N LEU A 18 9.69 12.30 -10.88
CA LEU A 18 10.06 11.87 -12.24
C LEU A 18 11.55 12.10 -12.48
N GLU A 19 12.27 11.10 -12.97
CA GLU A 19 13.67 11.20 -13.37
C GLU A 19 13.76 11.53 -14.87
N MET A 20 14.04 12.80 -15.18
CA MET A 20 14.54 13.30 -16.46
C MET A 20 15.55 14.40 -16.10
N ASP A 21 16.86 14.14 -16.15
CA ASP A 21 17.70 14.34 -17.33
C ASP A 21 19.19 14.02 -17.06
N ARG A 22 19.94 13.77 -18.14
CA ARG A 22 21.31 13.26 -18.21
C ARG A 22 22.44 14.27 -17.94
N LEU A 23 23.65 13.70 -17.80
CA LEU A 23 25.04 14.22 -17.91
C LEU A 23 25.59 14.89 -16.63
N SER A 24 26.83 14.64 -16.17
CA SER A 24 28.09 14.51 -16.91
C SER A 24 29.11 13.63 -16.17
N TYR A 25 29.96 12.98 -16.96
CA TYR A 25 31.17 12.25 -16.54
C TYR A 25 32.11 13.10 -15.68
N GLN A 26 32.75 12.47 -14.68
CA GLN A 26 34.15 12.75 -14.34
C GLN A 26 34.82 11.48 -13.80
N THR A 27 35.71 10.94 -14.62
CA THR A 27 36.63 9.85 -14.37
C THR A 27 37.67 10.29 -13.32
N ARG A 28 37.87 9.52 -12.26
CA ARG A 28 39.06 9.62 -11.40
C ARG A 28 39.97 8.43 -11.69
N GLU A 29 41.08 8.71 -12.35
CA GLU A 29 42.22 7.80 -12.49
C GLU A 29 43.14 7.90 -11.27
N CYS A 30 43.53 6.75 -10.70
CA CYS A 30 44.87 6.50 -10.12
C CYS A 30 44.94 4.98 -9.80
N SER A 31 45.39 4.17 -10.75
CA SER A 31 46.77 3.66 -10.88
C SER A 31 47.25 2.82 -9.69
N THR A 32 47.11 1.49 -9.81
CA THR A 32 48.15 0.56 -9.39
C THR A 32 48.33 -0.48 -10.51
N SER A 33 49.43 -0.33 -11.23
CA SER A 33 49.88 -1.16 -12.34
C SER A 33 50.14 -2.60 -11.90
N ARG A 34 49.51 -3.56 -12.58
CA ARG A 34 50.02 -4.95 -12.68
C ARG A 34 50.56 -5.18 -14.10
N PRO A 35 51.65 -5.95 -14.26
CA PRO A 35 52.26 -6.18 -15.57
C PRO A 35 51.31 -6.88 -16.54
N ILE A 36 51.35 -6.41 -17.79
CA ILE A 36 50.37 -6.64 -18.88
C ILE A 36 50.31 -8.10 -19.39
N TRP A 37 51.24 -8.98 -19.00
CA TRP A 37 51.36 -10.32 -19.60
C TRP A 37 50.68 -11.47 -18.81
N GLN A 38 49.87 -11.17 -17.78
CA GLN A 38 49.21 -12.21 -16.96
C GLN A 38 47.69 -12.07 -16.79
N LEU A 39 47.02 -11.20 -17.55
CA LEU A 39 45.55 -11.22 -17.56
C LEU A 39 45.08 -12.31 -18.53
N ARG A 40 44.86 -13.50 -17.96
CA ARG A 40 43.96 -14.52 -18.51
C ARG A 40 42.73 -13.77 -19.08
N PRO A 41 42.33 -13.98 -20.35
CA PRO A 41 41.09 -13.38 -20.83
C PRO A 41 40.00 -13.72 -19.81
N PRO A 42 39.19 -12.75 -19.36
CA PRO A 42 38.10 -13.04 -18.45
C PRO A 42 37.33 -14.22 -19.06
N PRO A 43 37.07 -15.30 -18.29
CA PRO A 43 36.36 -16.44 -18.82
C PRO A 43 35.11 -15.90 -19.50
N VAL A 44 34.98 -16.17 -20.80
CA VAL A 44 33.84 -15.73 -21.61
C VAL A 44 32.62 -16.18 -20.81
N ALA A 45 31.87 -15.24 -20.26
CA ALA A 45 30.78 -15.57 -19.35
C ALA A 45 29.86 -16.54 -20.11
N SER A 46 29.85 -17.79 -19.65
CA SER A 46 29.06 -18.84 -20.28
C SER A 46 27.60 -18.46 -20.10
N VAL A 47 27.01 -17.89 -21.15
CA VAL A 47 25.59 -17.60 -21.25
C VAL A 47 24.85 -18.90 -20.94
N SER A 48 23.93 -18.88 -19.97
CA SER A 48 23.24 -20.11 -19.57
C SER A 48 22.49 -20.73 -20.75
N ILE A 49 22.29 -22.05 -20.75
CA ILE A 49 21.56 -22.73 -21.84
C ILE A 49 20.16 -22.13 -22.01
N ILE A 50 19.51 -21.81 -20.89
CA ILE A 50 18.20 -21.17 -20.87
C ILE A 50 18.24 -19.79 -21.55
N GLU A 51 19.30 -19.01 -21.34
CA GLU A 51 19.48 -17.71 -21.99
C GLU A 51 19.66 -17.79 -23.51
N ARG A 52 20.11 -18.93 -24.03
CA ARG A 52 20.31 -19.18 -25.46
C ARG A 52 19.04 -19.67 -26.17
N LEU A 53 18.01 -20.07 -25.42
CA LEU A 53 16.77 -20.55 -26.01
C LEU A 53 16.02 -19.41 -26.73
N PRO A 54 15.30 -19.71 -27.82
CA PRO A 54 14.34 -18.79 -28.42
C PRO A 54 13.35 -18.27 -27.38
N THR A 55 12.84 -17.05 -27.57
CA THR A 55 11.93 -16.40 -26.61
C THR A 55 10.68 -17.24 -26.38
N GLU A 56 10.14 -17.86 -27.42
CA GLU A 56 8.95 -18.69 -27.36
C GLU A 56 9.16 -19.92 -26.47
N ALA A 57 10.31 -20.59 -26.61
CA ALA A 57 10.66 -21.74 -25.77
C ALA A 57 10.87 -21.32 -24.31
N ARG A 58 11.49 -20.15 -24.08
CA ARG A 58 11.65 -19.59 -22.72
C ARG A 58 10.29 -19.29 -22.10
N ASP A 59 9.39 -18.64 -22.83
CA ASP A 59 8.07 -18.27 -22.32
C ASP A 59 7.24 -19.50 -21.96
N ILE A 60 7.30 -20.57 -22.77
CA ILE A 60 6.68 -21.86 -22.44
C ILE A 60 7.26 -22.44 -21.14
N ILE A 61 8.58 -22.52 -21.02
CA ILE A 61 9.24 -23.04 -19.81
C ILE A 61 8.84 -22.22 -18.58
N LEU A 62 8.89 -20.89 -18.69
CA LEU A 62 8.54 -19.98 -17.60
C LEU A 62 7.06 -20.04 -17.23
N SER A 63 6.16 -20.33 -18.17
CA SER A 63 4.72 -20.47 -17.93
C SER A 63 4.37 -21.65 -17.02
N HIS A 64 5.26 -22.64 -16.90
CA HIS A 64 5.08 -23.79 -16.01
C HIS A 64 5.64 -23.57 -14.60
N LEU A 65 6.29 -22.44 -14.35
CA LEU A 65 6.85 -22.12 -13.04
C LEU A 65 5.82 -21.38 -12.19
N ASP A 66 5.70 -21.79 -10.92
CA ASP A 66 4.87 -21.07 -9.97
C ASP A 66 5.47 -19.69 -9.65
N TYR A 67 4.62 -18.81 -9.12
CA TYR A 67 5.04 -17.44 -8.82
C TYR A 67 6.25 -17.36 -7.89
N GLN A 68 6.36 -18.28 -6.93
CA GLN A 68 7.52 -18.34 -6.02
C GLN A 68 8.80 -18.71 -6.76
N SER A 69 8.78 -19.72 -7.61
CA SER A 69 9.96 -20.12 -8.41
C SER A 69 10.38 -19.02 -9.38
N LEU A 70 9.43 -18.30 -9.97
CA LEU A 70 9.73 -17.14 -10.82
C LEU A 70 10.43 -16.02 -10.04
N ILE A 71 10.00 -15.73 -8.81
CA ILE A 71 10.69 -14.77 -7.92
C ILE A 71 12.12 -15.24 -7.70
N PHE A 72 12.34 -16.49 -7.29
CA PHE A 72 13.69 -17.00 -7.04
C PHE A 72 14.54 -16.99 -8.30
N LEU A 73 13.99 -17.38 -9.45
CA LEU A 73 14.69 -17.36 -10.73
C LEU A 73 15.16 -15.95 -11.09
N SER A 74 14.31 -14.93 -10.88
CA SER A 74 14.67 -13.52 -11.10
C SER A 74 15.81 -13.01 -10.19
N MET A 75 16.17 -13.78 -9.15
CA MET A 75 17.26 -13.44 -8.23
C MET A 75 18.55 -14.22 -8.50
N VAL A 76 18.54 -15.21 -9.39
CA VAL A 76 19.70 -16.09 -9.64
C VAL A 76 20.85 -15.34 -10.32
N ASN A 77 20.54 -14.51 -11.32
CA ASN A 77 21.57 -13.77 -12.06
C ASN A 77 21.04 -12.45 -12.65
N ARG A 78 21.96 -11.60 -13.14
CA ARG A 78 21.61 -10.29 -13.72
C ARG A 78 20.74 -10.39 -14.98
N HIS A 79 20.89 -11.46 -15.75
CA HIS A 79 20.07 -11.68 -16.95
C HIS A 79 18.61 -11.92 -16.55
N PHE A 80 18.34 -12.93 -15.73
CA PHE A 80 17.00 -13.27 -15.27
C PHE A 80 16.37 -12.15 -14.43
N HIS A 81 17.17 -11.41 -13.67
CA HIS A 81 16.69 -10.22 -12.98
C HIS A 81 16.07 -9.17 -13.92
N ARG A 82 16.55 -9.11 -15.17
CA ARG A 82 16.06 -8.17 -16.18
C ARG A 82 15.01 -8.77 -17.10
N SER A 83 15.13 -10.05 -17.44
CA SER A 83 14.26 -10.71 -18.43
C SER A 83 13.04 -11.38 -17.82
N VAL A 84 13.13 -11.87 -16.58
CA VAL A 84 12.00 -12.52 -15.90
C VAL A 84 11.30 -11.49 -15.02
N ILE A 85 10.08 -11.13 -15.39
CA ILE A 85 9.20 -10.29 -14.58
C ILE A 85 8.11 -11.19 -13.99
N PRO A 86 8.26 -11.71 -12.74
CA PRO A 86 7.32 -12.68 -12.17
C PRO A 86 5.87 -12.19 -12.16
N GLN A 87 5.70 -10.87 -12.02
CA GLN A 87 4.40 -10.19 -12.03
C GLN A 87 3.69 -10.23 -13.38
N GLN A 88 4.39 -10.44 -14.48
CA GLN A 88 3.78 -10.54 -15.81
C GLN A 88 3.57 -12.00 -16.20
N VAL A 89 4.49 -12.89 -15.82
CA VAL A 89 4.46 -14.30 -16.21
C VAL A 89 3.46 -15.12 -15.39
N ALA A 90 3.43 -14.96 -14.06
CA ALA A 90 2.63 -15.83 -13.21
C ALA A 90 1.11 -15.56 -13.34
N SER A 91 0.31 -16.61 -13.16
CA SER A 91 -1.15 -16.50 -13.15
C SER A 91 -1.65 -15.65 -11.97
N PRO A 92 -2.79 -14.95 -12.08
CA PRO A 92 -3.39 -14.23 -10.95
C PRO A 92 -3.68 -15.13 -9.75
N LEU A 93 -4.08 -16.38 -9.98
CA LEU A 93 -4.40 -17.34 -8.93
C LEU A 93 -3.16 -17.76 -8.13
N ASP A 94 -2.04 -17.99 -8.80
CA ASP A 94 -0.76 -18.31 -8.13
C ASP A 94 -0.25 -17.14 -7.31
N LYS A 95 -0.30 -15.93 -7.88
CA LYS A 95 0.07 -14.70 -7.18
C LYS A 95 -0.77 -14.50 -5.92
N PHE A 96 -2.08 -14.74 -6.02
CA PHE A 96 -3.00 -14.68 -4.89
C PHE A 96 -2.68 -15.73 -3.81
N SER A 97 -2.47 -16.98 -4.23
CA SER A 97 -2.18 -18.08 -3.30
C SER A 97 -0.85 -17.84 -2.57
N PHE A 98 0.17 -17.38 -3.30
CA PHE A 98 1.45 -17.01 -2.72
C PHE A 98 1.32 -15.88 -1.70
N ILE A 99 0.59 -14.81 -2.01
CA ILE A 99 0.51 -13.64 -1.12
C ILE A 99 -0.25 -13.95 0.18
N MET A 100 -1.32 -14.74 0.08
CA MET A 100 -2.07 -15.24 1.25
C MET A 100 -1.16 -16.05 2.17
N ARG A 101 -0.38 -16.97 1.59
CA ARG A 101 0.58 -17.79 2.33
C ARG A 101 1.70 -16.95 2.94
N ALA A 102 2.28 -16.02 2.18
CA ALA A 102 3.34 -15.14 2.67
C ALA A 102 2.86 -14.31 3.87
N ALA A 103 1.68 -13.70 3.79
CA ALA A 103 1.11 -12.91 4.89
C ALA A 103 0.88 -13.74 6.17
N LYS A 104 0.50 -15.01 6.03
CA LYS A 104 0.21 -15.92 7.16
C LYS A 104 1.49 -16.50 7.79
N ASP A 105 2.37 -17.01 6.95
CA ASP A 105 3.42 -17.93 7.39
C ASP A 105 4.73 -17.21 7.72
N PHE A 106 4.96 -16.00 7.20
CA PHE A 106 6.25 -15.33 7.30
C PHE A 106 6.32 -14.46 8.57
N PRO A 107 7.16 -14.81 9.56
CA PRO A 107 7.18 -14.12 10.86
C PRO A 107 7.50 -12.63 10.77
N GLN A 108 8.30 -12.21 9.78
CA GLN A 108 8.66 -10.81 9.56
C GLN A 108 7.47 -9.91 9.18
N HIS A 109 6.30 -10.48 8.88
CA HIS A 109 5.08 -9.72 8.60
C HIS A 109 4.17 -9.58 9.82
N ARG A 110 4.50 -10.24 10.93
CA ARG A 110 3.69 -10.16 12.16
C ARG A 110 3.96 -8.84 12.88
N PRO A 111 2.92 -8.23 13.48
CA PRO A 111 3.11 -7.11 14.41
C PRO A 111 4.06 -7.48 15.53
N SER A 112 4.84 -6.51 16.00
CA SER A 112 5.76 -6.68 17.12
C SER A 112 5.37 -5.74 18.25
N GLU A 113 5.14 -6.32 19.43
CA GLU A 113 4.91 -5.58 20.67
C GLU A 113 6.16 -5.69 21.55
N LYS A 114 7.10 -4.75 21.42
CA LYS A 114 8.29 -4.68 22.27
C LYS A 114 8.19 -3.46 23.18
N ARG A 115 8.20 -3.70 24.51
CA ARG A 115 8.40 -2.72 25.60
C ARG A 115 7.88 -1.30 25.30
N ASN A 116 6.59 -1.16 24.97
CA ASN A 116 5.88 0.11 24.74
C ASN A 116 5.94 0.73 23.32
N LYS A 117 6.44 0.01 22.31
CA LYS A 117 6.30 0.40 20.89
C LYS A 117 5.51 -0.68 20.16
N HIS A 118 4.25 -0.39 19.85
CA HIS A 118 3.46 -1.21 18.91
C HIS A 118 3.97 -0.91 17.50
N GLN A 119 4.67 -1.87 16.89
CA GLN A 119 5.07 -1.79 15.50
C GLN A 119 4.07 -2.58 14.65
N PRO A 120 3.31 -1.91 13.75
CA PRO A 120 2.43 -2.61 12.85
C PRO A 120 3.25 -3.55 11.95
N GLY A 121 2.72 -4.75 11.73
CA GLY A 121 3.31 -5.71 10.80
C GLY A 121 3.17 -5.27 9.35
N ASN A 122 3.95 -5.88 8.47
CA ASN A 122 3.77 -5.68 7.04
C ASN A 122 2.39 -6.17 6.59
N SER A 123 1.86 -5.57 5.53
CA SER A 123 0.55 -5.93 4.98
C SER A 123 0.68 -6.30 3.51
N GLU A 124 -0.21 -7.16 3.05
CA GLU A 124 -0.28 -7.57 1.67
C GLU A 124 -1.17 -6.66 0.82
N CYS A 125 -0.73 -6.39 -0.40
CA CYS A 125 -1.51 -5.72 -1.43
C CYS A 125 -1.97 -6.75 -2.47
N TYR A 126 -3.28 -6.87 -2.65
CA TYR A 126 -3.87 -7.83 -3.59
C TYR A 126 -3.94 -7.31 -5.03
N TYR A 127 -3.64 -6.03 -5.25
CA TYR A 127 -3.56 -5.46 -6.62
C TYR A 127 -2.19 -5.67 -7.25
N CYS A 128 -1.11 -5.47 -6.49
CA CYS A 128 0.26 -5.71 -6.98
C CYS A 128 0.88 -7.01 -6.49
N PHE A 129 0.14 -7.83 -5.73
CA PHE A 129 0.58 -9.12 -5.20
C PHE A 129 1.95 -9.07 -4.50
N ARG A 130 2.12 -8.09 -3.59
CA ARG A 130 3.34 -7.88 -2.80
C ARG A 130 3.00 -7.59 -1.36
N VAL A 131 3.87 -8.04 -0.46
CA VAL A 131 3.86 -7.62 0.94
C VAL A 131 4.67 -6.34 1.05
N LYS A 132 4.08 -5.29 1.62
CA LYS A 132 4.72 -3.99 1.82
C LYS A 132 4.67 -3.59 3.29
N ALA A 133 5.57 -2.69 3.66
CA ALA A 133 5.64 -2.12 5.00
C ALA A 133 4.42 -1.22 5.28
N PRO A 134 4.03 -1.02 6.55
CA PRO A 134 2.77 -0.38 6.94
C PRO A 134 2.61 1.08 6.46
N GLU A 135 3.70 1.78 6.15
CA GLU A 135 3.67 3.16 5.61
C GLU A 135 3.01 3.22 4.22
N HIS A 136 2.92 2.09 3.53
CA HIS A 136 2.33 1.99 2.19
C HIS A 136 0.83 1.72 2.20
N PHE A 137 0.21 1.65 3.38
CA PHE A 137 -1.21 1.32 3.54
C PHE A 137 -1.90 2.40 4.34
N ASP A 138 -3.04 2.85 3.83
CA ASP A 138 -3.99 3.68 4.55
C ASP A 138 -4.68 2.85 5.65
N VAL A 139 -5.01 3.50 6.77
CA VAL A 139 -5.81 2.94 7.85
C VAL A 139 -7.26 2.77 7.39
N LEU A 140 -7.78 3.73 6.59
CA LEU A 140 -9.17 3.78 6.16
C LEU A 140 -9.38 3.25 4.74
N GLN A 141 -9.11 1.96 4.53
CA GLN A 141 -9.26 1.34 3.21
C GLN A 141 -10.75 1.11 2.86
N ALA A 142 -11.13 1.44 1.62
CA ALA A 142 -12.42 1.06 1.08
C ALA A 142 -12.57 -0.46 1.05
N THR A 143 -13.72 -0.96 1.51
CA THR A 143 -14.05 -2.40 1.54
C THR A 143 -14.90 -2.83 0.34
N ILE A 144 -15.52 -1.88 -0.35
CA ILE A 144 -16.34 -2.10 -1.56
C ILE A 144 -15.99 -1.00 -2.56
N ALA A 145 -15.90 -1.36 -3.84
CA ALA A 145 -15.90 -0.40 -4.95
C ALA A 145 -16.87 -0.83 -6.04
N TYR A 146 -17.28 0.15 -6.85
CA TYR A 146 -18.11 -0.08 -8.03
C TYR A 146 -17.24 0.02 -9.28
N PHE A 147 -17.48 -0.86 -10.23
CA PHE A 147 -16.76 -0.93 -11.49
C PHE A 147 -17.73 -0.71 -12.65
N ASP A 148 -17.34 0.16 -13.58
CA ASP A 148 -18.11 0.37 -14.81
C ASP A 148 -18.04 -0.88 -15.72
N PRO A 149 -18.85 -0.98 -16.79
CA PRO A 149 -18.78 -2.10 -17.72
C PRO A 149 -17.41 -2.29 -18.39
N GLN A 150 -16.53 -1.30 -18.35
CA GLN A 150 -15.15 -1.36 -18.85
C GLN A 150 -14.15 -1.81 -17.78
N GLY A 151 -14.60 -2.10 -16.55
CA GLY A 151 -13.77 -2.56 -15.45
C GLY A 151 -12.98 -1.44 -14.76
N ARG A 152 -13.36 -0.17 -14.92
CA ARG A 152 -12.73 0.96 -14.24
C ARG A 152 -13.49 1.30 -12.96
N VAL A 153 -12.76 1.74 -11.94
CA VAL A 153 -13.38 2.17 -10.67
C VAL A 153 -14.25 3.40 -10.93
N VAL A 154 -15.50 3.31 -10.50
CA VAL A 154 -16.45 4.43 -10.50
C VAL A 154 -16.16 5.31 -9.30
N SER A 155 -15.88 6.59 -9.55
CA SER A 155 -15.59 7.57 -8.51
C SER A 155 -16.11 8.95 -8.91
N GLY A 156 -16.44 9.79 -7.92
CA GLY A 156 -16.94 11.14 -8.15
C GLY A 156 -18.39 11.22 -8.67
N ARG A 157 -19.07 10.09 -8.81
CA ARG A 157 -20.51 10.00 -9.15
C ARG A 157 -21.16 8.85 -8.38
N PHE A 158 -22.48 8.89 -8.28
CA PHE A 158 -23.24 7.75 -7.79
C PHE A 158 -23.12 6.55 -8.76
N PRO A 159 -23.05 5.31 -8.24
CA PRO A 159 -23.13 4.10 -9.04
C PRO A 159 -24.44 4.07 -9.83
N ARG A 160 -24.36 3.64 -11.08
CA ARG A 160 -25.49 3.38 -11.98
C ARG A 160 -25.84 1.89 -11.94
N PRO A 161 -27.03 1.50 -12.43
CA PRO A 161 -27.45 0.10 -12.43
C PRO A 161 -26.50 -0.86 -13.16
N GLU A 162 -25.73 -0.37 -14.14
CA GLU A 162 -24.77 -1.17 -14.90
C GLU A 162 -23.43 -1.37 -14.17
N ASP A 163 -23.16 -0.54 -13.15
CA ASP A 163 -21.93 -0.59 -12.39
C ASP A 163 -21.99 -1.75 -11.38
N LYS A 164 -20.97 -2.60 -11.39
CA LYS A 164 -20.94 -3.81 -10.56
C LYS A 164 -20.19 -3.55 -9.26
N PRO A 165 -20.78 -3.85 -8.08
CA PRO A 165 -20.04 -3.81 -6.83
C PRO A 165 -19.06 -4.98 -6.75
N ALA A 166 -17.90 -4.75 -6.15
CA ALA A 166 -16.96 -5.79 -5.77
C ALA A 166 -16.38 -5.52 -4.39
N GLU A 167 -16.26 -6.58 -3.60
CA GLU A 167 -15.55 -6.54 -2.34
C GLU A 167 -14.04 -6.38 -2.57
N LEU A 168 -13.46 -5.44 -1.84
CA LEU A 168 -12.05 -5.14 -1.91
C LEU A 168 -11.30 -5.80 -0.75
N ARG A 169 -10.20 -6.47 -1.10
CA ARG A 169 -9.15 -6.79 -0.15
C ARG A 169 -8.15 -5.64 -0.05
N ARG A 170 -7.23 -5.72 0.92
CA ARG A 170 -6.19 -4.71 1.13
C ARG A 170 -5.43 -4.33 -0.14
N PHE A 171 -5.13 -3.05 -0.29
CA PHE A 171 -4.35 -2.52 -1.40
C PHE A 171 -3.35 -1.49 -0.90
N CYS A 172 -2.18 -1.34 -1.52
CA CYS A 172 -1.27 -0.26 -1.13
C CYS A 172 -1.75 1.07 -1.73
N ILE A 173 -1.39 2.18 -1.09
CA ILE A 173 -1.77 3.55 -1.50
C ILE A 173 -1.48 3.79 -2.98
N GLU A 174 -0.29 3.41 -3.45
CA GLU A 174 0.13 3.49 -4.85
C GLU A 174 -0.83 2.76 -5.81
N CYS A 175 -1.27 1.56 -5.44
CA CYS A 175 -2.22 0.81 -6.26
C CYS A 175 -3.58 1.50 -6.23
N GLY A 176 -4.03 1.96 -5.05
CA GLY A 176 -5.30 2.65 -4.91
C GLY A 176 -5.37 3.92 -5.77
N ILE A 177 -4.29 4.70 -5.85
CA ILE A 177 -4.25 5.90 -6.70
C ILE A 177 -4.31 5.51 -8.18
N ARG A 178 -3.47 4.57 -8.60
CA ARG A 178 -3.39 4.13 -9.99
C ARG A 178 -4.71 3.53 -10.49
N THR A 179 -5.45 2.84 -9.63
CA THR A 179 -6.74 2.23 -9.98
C THR A 179 -7.92 3.17 -9.75
N GLY A 180 -7.72 4.33 -9.14
CA GLY A 180 -8.78 5.28 -8.79
C GLY A 180 -9.56 4.93 -7.52
N LEU A 181 -9.09 4.00 -6.69
CA LEU A 181 -9.65 3.76 -5.34
C LEU A 181 -9.31 4.88 -4.35
N HIS A 182 -8.20 5.58 -4.58
CA HIS A 182 -7.88 6.84 -3.90
C HIS A 182 -8.00 7.98 -4.91
N GLN A 183 -8.76 9.00 -4.55
CA GLN A 183 -9.10 10.13 -5.41
C GLN A 183 -8.21 11.34 -5.10
N PRO A 184 -8.05 12.27 -6.07
CA PRO A 184 -7.45 13.57 -5.80
C PRO A 184 -8.11 14.25 -4.61
N SER A 185 -7.30 14.92 -3.78
CA SER A 185 -7.68 15.56 -2.52
C SER A 185 -8.05 14.61 -1.37
N ASP A 186 -7.93 13.29 -1.56
CA ASP A 186 -8.01 12.37 -0.43
C ASP A 186 -6.92 12.65 0.60
N CYS A 187 -7.29 12.49 1.87
CA CYS A 187 -6.41 12.65 3.01
C CYS A 187 -6.26 11.29 3.68
N LEU A 188 -5.08 10.70 3.56
CA LEU A 188 -4.82 9.34 4.02
C LEU A 188 -4.05 9.38 5.34
N GLU A 189 -4.29 8.39 6.19
CA GLU A 189 -3.48 8.16 7.38
C GLU A 189 -2.82 6.81 7.22
N THR A 190 -1.51 6.78 7.11
CA THR A 190 -0.79 5.50 7.01
C THR A 190 -0.93 4.71 8.31
N LYS A 191 -0.74 3.39 8.26
CA LYS A 191 -0.75 2.56 9.48
C LYS A 191 0.35 2.93 10.49
N THR A 192 1.35 3.72 10.10
CA THR A 192 2.38 4.28 10.99
C THR A 192 2.02 5.67 11.54
N GLY A 193 0.84 6.21 11.21
CA GLY A 193 0.34 7.50 11.70
C GLY A 193 0.76 8.71 10.86
N GLN A 194 1.43 8.51 9.72
CA GLN A 194 1.77 9.62 8.81
C GLN A 194 0.52 10.12 8.07
N ASN A 195 0.37 11.44 8.01
CA ASN A 195 -0.74 12.10 7.32
C ASN A 195 -0.32 12.50 5.90
N LEU A 196 -0.98 11.90 4.92
CA LEU A 196 -0.71 12.10 3.50
C LEU A 196 -1.88 12.79 2.81
N TRP A 197 -1.62 13.39 1.65
CA TRP A 197 -2.67 13.81 0.73
C TRP A 197 -2.37 13.37 -0.69
N VAL A 198 -3.43 12.98 -1.40
CA VAL A 198 -3.37 12.62 -2.82
C VAL A 198 -3.56 13.89 -3.64
N CYS A 199 -2.58 14.22 -4.45
CA CYS A 199 -2.61 15.40 -5.30
C CYS A 199 -3.46 15.19 -6.56
N SER A 200 -3.80 16.28 -7.24
CA SER A 200 -4.42 16.24 -8.58
C SER A 200 -3.49 15.70 -9.67
N CYS A 201 -2.16 15.71 -9.47
CA CYS A 201 -1.16 15.14 -10.37
C CYS A 201 -0.78 13.68 -10.03
N PRO A 202 -1.74 12.88 -9.57
CA PRO A 202 -1.60 11.60 -8.84
C PRO A 202 -0.38 11.38 -7.92
N ARG A 203 0.31 12.42 -7.46
CA ARG A 203 1.40 12.29 -6.48
C ARG A 203 0.89 12.32 -5.06
N VAL A 204 1.64 11.69 -4.15
CA VAL A 204 1.33 11.66 -2.72
C VAL A 204 2.34 12.48 -1.96
N TRP A 205 1.83 13.35 -1.09
CA TRP A 205 2.63 14.28 -0.33
C TRP A 205 2.33 14.17 1.16
N GLN A 206 3.34 14.39 1.98
CA GLN A 206 3.13 14.55 3.41
C GLN A 206 2.53 15.93 3.69
N LYS A 207 1.44 15.96 4.47
CA LYS A 207 0.72 17.21 4.74
C LYS A 207 1.55 18.25 5.50
N LEU A 208 2.44 17.81 6.38
CA LEU A 208 3.27 18.70 7.19
C LEU A 208 4.36 19.40 6.38
N GLU A 209 4.74 18.82 5.23
CA GLU A 209 5.90 19.26 4.44
C GLU A 209 5.48 20.04 3.18
N CYS A 210 4.25 19.85 2.70
CA CYS A 210 3.83 20.35 1.39
C CYS A 210 2.34 20.74 1.37
N LEU A 211 2.06 22.04 1.55
CA LEU A 211 0.71 22.63 1.44
C LEU A 211 0.31 22.97 -0.01
N ARG A 212 1.26 23.03 -0.93
CA ARG A 212 1.05 23.23 -2.37
C ARG A 212 1.96 22.30 -3.15
N CYS A 213 1.39 21.56 -4.10
CA CYS A 213 2.16 20.62 -4.91
C CYS A 213 3.16 21.37 -5.81
N PRO A 214 4.43 20.97 -5.85
CA PRO A 214 5.44 21.61 -6.70
C PRO A 214 5.20 21.37 -8.20
N ASP A 215 4.55 20.28 -8.59
CA ASP A 215 4.38 19.93 -10.00
C ASP A 215 3.13 20.53 -10.65
N CYS A 216 2.00 20.57 -9.93
CA CYS A 216 0.73 21.04 -10.49
C CYS A 216 0.10 22.21 -9.71
N SER A 217 0.79 22.74 -8.70
CA SER A 217 0.33 23.87 -7.87
C SER A 217 -0.99 23.65 -7.12
N SER A 218 -1.57 22.45 -7.15
CA SER A 218 -2.76 22.11 -6.37
C SER A 218 -2.50 22.32 -4.89
N THR A 219 -3.49 22.86 -4.19
CA THR A 219 -3.37 23.14 -2.75
C THR A 219 -3.80 21.91 -1.96
N CYS A 220 -3.02 21.54 -0.95
CA CYS A 220 -3.39 20.51 0.01
C CYS A 220 -4.72 20.88 0.64
N PRO A 221 -5.72 19.98 0.65
CA PRO A 221 -6.95 20.22 1.38
C PRO A 221 -6.61 20.35 2.87
N LEU A 222 -6.65 21.58 3.36
CA LEU A 222 -6.71 21.86 4.78
C LEU A 222 -8.01 21.24 5.26
N ARG A 223 -7.97 20.13 6.01
CA ARG A 223 -9.16 19.76 6.78
C ARG A 223 -9.34 20.88 7.81
N PRO A 224 -10.48 21.58 7.87
CA PRO A 224 -10.88 22.17 9.13
C PRO A 224 -10.96 21.03 10.15
N LYS A 225 -10.45 21.23 11.37
CA LYS A 225 -10.72 20.32 12.50
C LYS A 225 -12.22 20.38 12.85
N LYS A 226 -13.09 19.75 12.06
CA LYS A 226 -14.44 19.40 12.52
C LYS A 226 -14.35 18.04 13.18
N LYS A 227 -14.45 18.03 14.51
CA LYS A 227 -14.80 16.84 15.28
C LYS A 227 -16.10 16.31 14.67
N TRP A 228 -16.07 15.17 13.99
CA TRP A 228 -17.31 14.46 13.69
C TRP A 228 -17.86 13.96 15.01
N ALA A 229 -18.85 14.68 15.54
CA ALA A 229 -19.80 14.10 16.46
C ALA A 229 -20.46 12.94 15.73
N SER A 230 -20.20 11.73 16.22
CA SER A 230 -20.91 10.53 15.84
C SER A 230 -22.43 10.74 15.97
N GLY A 231 -23.15 10.50 14.89
CA GLY A 231 -24.49 9.93 14.93
C GLY A 231 -25.63 10.83 15.43
N ARG A 232 -26.34 11.44 14.49
CA ARG A 232 -27.73 11.05 14.16
C ARG A 232 -28.17 11.83 12.92
N CYS A 233 -28.48 11.10 11.84
CA CYS A 233 -29.37 11.61 10.81
C CYS A 233 -30.71 11.89 11.50
N ILE A 234 -31.10 13.15 11.60
CA ILE A 234 -32.48 13.53 11.89
C ILE A 234 -32.97 14.21 10.62
N HIS A 235 -34.04 13.63 10.08
CA HIS A 235 -34.83 14.15 8.98
C HIS A 235 -35.04 15.66 9.13
N LEU A 236 -34.71 16.41 8.08
CA LEU A 236 -35.25 17.75 7.89
C LEU A 236 -36.68 17.55 7.36
N GLU A 237 -37.67 17.71 8.23
CA GLU A 237 -39.02 18.07 7.79
C GLU A 237 -39.36 19.44 8.38
N ASP A 238 -39.70 20.34 7.45
CA ASP A 238 -40.28 21.63 7.70
C ASP A 238 -41.58 21.48 8.51
N THR A 239 -41.67 22.19 9.64
CA THR A 239 -42.94 22.80 10.07
C THR A 239 -42.64 23.88 11.11
N GLY A 240 -42.85 25.13 10.72
CA GLY A 240 -42.94 26.22 11.66
C GLY A 240 -44.28 26.20 12.40
N MET A 241 -44.27 26.54 13.68
CA MET A 241 -45.23 27.46 14.30
C MET A 241 -44.91 27.67 15.79
N HIS A 242 -44.46 28.88 16.10
CA HIS A 242 -44.97 29.82 17.11
C HIS A 242 -45.78 29.35 18.36
N VAL A 243 -45.34 29.93 19.50
CA VAL A 243 -46.04 30.49 20.70
C VAL A 243 -46.22 29.71 22.02
N TYR A 244 -45.91 30.46 23.11
CA TYR A 244 -46.18 30.36 24.56
C TYR A 244 -45.46 29.23 25.32
N GLY A 245 -44.92 29.41 26.53
CA GLY A 245 -45.08 30.42 27.57
C GLY A 245 -45.00 29.69 28.93
N ASP A 246 -44.33 30.32 29.90
CA ASP A 246 -44.41 30.09 31.36
C ASP A 246 -43.68 28.91 32.06
N SER A 247 -42.72 29.33 32.89
CA SER A 247 -42.69 29.21 34.37
C SER A 247 -42.25 27.92 35.08
N ASN A 248 -41.15 28.09 35.83
CA ASN A 248 -40.86 27.62 37.20
C ASN A 248 -40.80 26.12 37.51
N HIS A 249 -39.62 25.62 37.92
CA HIS A 249 -39.27 25.24 39.31
C HIS A 249 -37.99 24.36 39.34
N GLU A 250 -36.99 24.80 40.10
CA GLU A 250 -36.05 23.95 40.86
C GLU A 250 -36.62 23.84 42.30
N PRO A 251 -36.18 22.95 43.22
CA PRO A 251 -34.92 22.19 43.23
C PRO A 251 -35.02 20.72 43.73
N ASP A 252 -33.84 20.09 43.73
CA ASP A 252 -33.23 19.34 44.85
C ASP A 252 -33.02 17.81 44.82
N GLU A 253 -31.76 17.51 45.18
CA GLU A 253 -31.18 16.38 45.89
C GLU A 253 -31.36 14.90 45.48
N SER A 254 -30.18 14.31 45.23
CA SER A 254 -29.64 13.13 45.93
C SER A 254 -29.77 11.72 45.32
N GLY A 255 -28.63 11.03 45.33
CA GLY A 255 -28.55 9.57 45.51
C GLY A 255 -28.14 8.75 44.28
N GLY A 256 -27.08 7.95 44.42
CA GLY A 256 -26.97 6.69 43.67
C GLY A 256 -25.64 6.38 43.00
N LEU A 257 -24.60 6.19 43.81
CA LEU A 257 -23.37 5.47 43.42
C LEU A 257 -23.73 4.01 43.04
N LEU A 258 -23.59 3.62 41.77
CA LEU A 258 -23.74 2.22 41.33
C LEU A 258 -22.38 1.65 40.91
N LYS A 259 -21.81 0.84 41.81
CA LYS A 259 -20.59 0.05 41.61
C LYS A 259 -20.95 -1.33 41.04
N LYS A 260 -20.06 -1.82 40.20
CA LYS A 260 -20.18 -2.99 39.32
C LYS A 260 -20.02 -4.35 40.03
N HIS A 261 -20.45 -5.37 39.27
CA HIS A 261 -19.90 -6.74 39.10
C HIS A 261 -20.36 -7.87 40.03
N GLY A 262 -20.78 -8.98 39.37
CA GLY A 262 -20.64 -10.33 39.90
C GLY A 262 -21.56 -11.39 39.28
N CYS A 263 -21.28 -11.84 38.04
CA CYS A 263 -21.76 -13.16 37.57
C CYS A 263 -20.58 -14.14 37.64
N GLN A 264 -20.67 -15.13 38.53
CA GLN A 264 -19.81 -16.31 38.52
C GLN A 264 -20.61 -17.51 38.02
N PHE A 265 -19.96 -18.28 37.16
CA PHE A 265 -20.36 -19.58 36.64
C PHE A 265 -20.31 -20.65 37.75
N GLY A 266 -21.32 -21.52 37.79
CA GLY A 266 -21.32 -22.75 38.58
C GLY A 266 -20.93 -23.97 37.73
N GLN A 267 -20.05 -24.80 38.29
CA GLN A 267 -19.92 -26.23 38.00
C GLN A 267 -19.74 -26.93 39.35
N GLY A 268 -20.43 -28.07 39.53
CA GLY A 268 -20.40 -28.90 40.73
C GLY A 268 -21.77 -29.49 41.00
#